data_AF-A0A349MYC3-F1
#
_entry.id   AF-A0A349MYC3-F1
#
_cell.length_a   1.000
_cell.length_b   1.000
_cell.length_c   1.000
_cell.angle_alpha   90.00
_cell.angle_beta   90.00
_cell.angle_gamma   90.00
#
_symmetry.space_group_name_H-M   'P 1'
#
loop_
_entity.id
_entity.type
_entity.pdbx_description
1 polymer ?
#
loop_
_entity_poly.entity_id
_entity_poly.type
_entity_poly.pdbx_seq_one_letter_code
_entity_poly.pdbx_strand_id
1 'polypeptide(L)'
;MVCVKQQSLNDIQIATLCREAKVSRMFYYRHFTSKEGIITDKFQREYQQYLRIIRKYKIHDPHQMAFEFFEFFRGFRDTTQELIDADLGYLVDYNFRDYFKDMLANHVIHGNQQYPDYWIAFAVGGLSQLLFSWIQKGTPESSTEMANIFFSFTEPIQD
;
A
#
# COMPACT_ATOMS: atom_id res chain seq x y z
N MET A 1 -6.97 -13.27 1.80
CA MET A 1 -6.33 -13.68 3.06
C MET A 1 -7.48 -14.10 3.98
N VAL A 2 -7.81 -15.41 4.01
CA VAL A 2 -9.18 -15.90 4.22
C VAL A 2 -9.86 -15.47 5.55
N CYS A 3 -9.11 -15.15 6.61
CA CYS A 3 -9.69 -14.86 7.93
C CYS A 3 -10.31 -13.46 8.11
N VAL A 4 -10.05 -12.49 7.25
CA VAL A 4 -10.43 -11.08 7.54
C VAL A 4 -11.90 -10.79 7.21
N LYS A 5 -12.61 -11.73 6.58
CA LYS A 5 -13.87 -11.42 5.90
C LYS A 5 -15.05 -10.97 6.78
N GLN A 6 -15.09 -11.22 8.10
CA GLN A 6 -16.29 -10.92 8.92
C GLN A 6 -16.05 -10.63 10.42
N GLN A 7 -14.80 -10.51 10.88
CA GLN A 7 -14.49 -10.28 12.29
C GLN A 7 -13.48 -9.15 12.42
N SER A 8 -13.61 -8.30 13.44
CA SER A 8 -12.54 -7.35 13.77
C SER A 8 -11.24 -8.12 13.92
N LEU A 9 -10.12 -7.58 13.44
CA LEU A 9 -8.81 -8.21 13.60
C LEU A 9 -8.56 -8.60 15.06
N ASN A 10 -9.09 -7.82 16.00
CA ASN A 10 -9.02 -8.07 17.44
C ASN A 10 -9.70 -9.38 17.87
N ASP A 11 -10.80 -9.76 17.23
CA ASP A 11 -11.60 -10.94 17.58
C ASP A 11 -10.98 -12.26 17.09
N ILE A 12 -10.10 -12.20 16.08
CA ILE A 12 -9.46 -13.38 15.52
C ILE A 12 -8.48 -13.97 16.54
N GLN A 13 -8.76 -15.13 17.12
CA GLN A 13 -7.83 -15.74 18.06
C GLN A 13 -6.50 -16.13 17.39
N ILE A 14 -5.36 -15.84 18.03
CA ILE A 14 -4.02 -16.23 17.55
C ILE A 14 -3.94 -17.75 17.32
N ALA A 15 -4.64 -18.53 18.16
CA ALA A 15 -4.77 -19.97 17.99
C ALA A 15 -5.38 -20.37 16.64
N THR A 16 -6.45 -19.69 16.22
CA THR A 16 -7.13 -19.92 14.94
C THR A 16 -6.21 -19.54 13.78
N LEU A 17 -5.58 -18.37 13.85
CA LEU A 17 -4.64 -17.90 12.84
C LEU A 17 -3.46 -18.88 12.65
N CYS A 18 -2.84 -19.32 13.75
CA CYS A 18 -1.74 -20.28 13.70
C CYS A 18 -2.17 -21.64 13.11
N ARG A 19 -3.36 -22.12 13.49
CA ARG A 19 -3.92 -23.38 12.99
C ARG A 19 -4.14 -23.32 11.48
N GLU A 20 -4.73 -22.25 10.97
CA GLU A 20 -4.98 -22.08 9.53
C GLU A 20 -3.68 -21.92 8.74
N ALA A 21 -2.73 -21.16 9.28
CA ALA A 21 -1.41 -20.98 8.68
C ALA A 21 -0.47 -22.20 8.85
N LYS A 22 -0.92 -23.25 9.56
CA LYS A 22 -0.13 -24.45 9.89
C LYS A 22 1.21 -24.14 10.57
N VAL A 23 1.22 -23.16 11.47
CA VAL A 23 2.39 -22.78 12.28
C VAL A 23 2.10 -22.94 13.77
N SER A 24 3.15 -23.01 14.59
CA SER A 24 2.99 -23.04 16.05
C SER A 24 2.73 -21.64 16.62
N ARG A 25 2.04 -21.57 17.77
CA ARG A 25 1.92 -20.30 18.50
C ARG A 25 3.28 -19.73 18.91
N MET A 26 4.25 -20.60 19.22
CA MET A 26 5.63 -20.20 19.52
C MET A 26 6.29 -19.52 18.32
N PHE A 27 6.05 -20.01 17.10
CA PHE A 27 6.51 -19.34 15.89
C PHE A 27 5.90 -17.94 15.78
N TYR A 28 4.59 -17.79 15.98
CA TYR A 28 3.93 -16.49 15.97
C TYR A 28 4.58 -15.53 16.99
N TYR A 29 4.63 -15.90 18.27
CA TYR A 29 5.14 -15.00 19.33
C TYR A 29 6.63 -14.70 19.21
N ARG A 30 7.40 -15.52 18.47
CA ARG A 30 8.81 -15.26 18.18
C ARG A 30 9.00 -14.22 17.08
N HIS A 31 8.10 -14.15 16.10
CA HIS A 31 8.28 -13.31 14.91
C HIS A 31 7.35 -12.09 14.89
N PHE A 32 6.24 -12.11 15.62
CA PHE A 32 5.22 -11.07 15.57
C PHE A 32 4.78 -10.65 16.97
N THR A 33 4.68 -9.35 17.17
CA THR A 33 4.18 -8.73 18.41
C THR A 33 2.68 -8.42 18.33
N SER A 34 2.11 -8.33 17.13
CA SER A 34 0.68 -8.11 16.89
C SER A 34 0.21 -8.72 15.57
N LYS A 35 -1.11 -8.79 15.37
CA LYS A 35 -1.71 -9.31 14.12
C LYS A 35 -1.51 -8.33 12.97
N GLU A 36 -1.58 -7.04 13.28
CA GLU A 36 -1.23 -5.93 12.39
C GLU A 36 0.22 -6.07 11.92
N GLY A 37 1.12 -6.51 12.81
CA GLY A 37 2.52 -6.80 12.49
C GLY A 37 2.71 -7.82 11.37
N ILE A 38 1.80 -8.80 11.23
CA ILE A 38 1.83 -9.75 10.10
C ILE A 38 1.47 -9.05 8.79
N ILE A 39 0.47 -8.17 8.84
CA ILE A 39 -0.03 -7.44 7.68
C ILE A 39 1.04 -6.45 7.20
N THR A 40 1.62 -5.67 8.11
CA THR A 40 2.68 -4.71 7.77
C THR A 40 3.93 -5.41 7.24
N ASP A 41 4.34 -6.53 7.83
CA ASP A 41 5.45 -7.35 7.35
C ASP A 41 5.19 -7.92 5.93
N LYS A 42 3.94 -8.30 5.62
CA LYS A 42 3.55 -8.68 4.26
C LYS A 42 3.68 -7.50 3.30
N PHE A 43 3.11 -6.33 3.63
CA PHE A 43 3.25 -5.13 2.79
C PHE A 43 4.71 -4.76 2.56
N GLN A 44 5.54 -4.84 3.60
CA GLN A 44 6.97 -4.58 3.49
C GLN A 44 7.64 -5.50 2.47
N ARG A 45 7.36 -6.81 2.50
CA ARG A 45 7.93 -7.75 1.52
C ARG A 45 7.50 -7.43 0.09
N GLU A 46 6.22 -7.11 -0.12
CA GLU A 46 5.70 -6.76 -1.43
C GLU A 46 6.31 -5.44 -1.94
N TYR A 47 6.42 -4.43 -1.07
CA TYR A 47 7.08 -3.18 -1.40
C TYR A 47 8.56 -3.38 -1.78
N GLN A 48 9.28 -4.23 -1.06
CA GLN A 48 10.66 -4.56 -1.42
C GLN A 48 10.74 -5.27 -2.78
N GLN A 49 9.74 -6.05 -3.18
CA GLN A 49 9.66 -6.59 -4.54
C GLN A 49 9.43 -5.48 -5.57
N TYR A 50 8.48 -4.58 -5.30
CA TYR A 50 8.19 -3.42 -6.14
C TYR A 50 9.43 -2.54 -6.36
N LEU A 51 10.16 -2.19 -5.29
CA LEU A 51 11.41 -1.43 -5.39
C LEU A 51 12.47 -2.16 -6.21
N ARG A 52 12.57 -3.49 -6.10
CA ARG A 52 13.49 -4.27 -6.92
C ARG A 52 13.14 -4.16 -8.41
N ILE A 53 11.86 -4.15 -8.76
CA ILE A 53 11.39 -3.97 -10.15
C ILE A 53 11.76 -2.57 -10.64
N ILE A 54 11.40 -1.51 -9.90
CA ILE A 54 11.74 -0.12 -10.25
C ILE A 54 13.25 0.01 -10.52
N ARG A 55 14.08 -0.47 -9.59
CA ARG A 55 15.54 -0.39 -9.70
C ARG A 55 16.08 -1.21 -10.87
N LYS A 56 15.57 -2.43 -11.07
CA LYS A 56 16.02 -3.33 -12.15
C LYS A 56 15.72 -2.74 -13.53
N TYR A 57 14.55 -2.15 -13.71
CA TYR A 57 14.11 -1.58 -14.99
C TYR A 57 14.43 -0.09 -15.13
N LYS A 58 15.09 0.51 -14.13
CA LYS A 58 15.44 1.94 -14.09
C LYS A 58 14.22 2.82 -14.40
N ILE A 59 13.10 2.50 -13.76
CA ILE A 59 11.88 3.28 -13.90
C ILE A 59 12.09 4.58 -13.16
N HIS A 60 12.24 5.67 -13.91
CA HIS A 60 12.41 7.03 -13.38
C HIS A 60 11.21 7.93 -13.69
N ASP A 61 10.34 7.48 -14.57
CA ASP A 61 9.14 8.23 -14.96
C ASP A 61 8.05 8.10 -13.87
N PRO A 62 7.61 9.21 -13.27
CA PRO A 62 6.52 9.22 -12.30
C PRO A 62 5.22 8.61 -12.83
N HIS A 63 4.91 8.79 -14.12
CA HIS A 63 3.72 8.19 -14.72
C HIS A 63 3.82 6.67 -14.74
N GLN A 64 4.95 6.12 -15.20
CA GLN A 64 5.18 4.67 -15.13
C GLN A 64 5.14 4.15 -13.69
N MET A 65 5.70 4.86 -12.71
CA MET A 65 5.63 4.45 -11.30
C MET A 65 4.19 4.40 -10.78
N ALA A 66 3.35 5.38 -11.12
CA ALA A 66 1.94 5.35 -10.75
C ALA A 66 1.19 4.21 -11.45
N PHE A 67 1.48 3.93 -12.72
CA PHE A 67 0.92 2.78 -13.43
C PHE A 67 1.26 1.46 -12.72
N GLU A 68 2.55 1.22 -12.42
CA GLU A 68 3.01 0.01 -11.74
C GLU A 68 2.37 -0.14 -10.34
N PHE A 69 2.18 0.98 -9.65
CA PHE A 69 1.46 1.02 -8.37
C PHE A 69 0.01 0.53 -8.52
N PHE A 70 -0.76 1.07 -9.46
CA PHE A 70 -2.16 0.66 -9.66
C PHE A 70 -2.27 -0.76 -10.22
N GLU A 71 -1.34 -1.20 -11.07
CA GLU A 71 -1.26 -2.60 -11.53
C GLU A 71 -1.01 -3.57 -10.36
N PHE A 72 -0.06 -3.25 -9.48
CA PHE A 72 0.18 -4.03 -8.27
C PHE A 72 -1.10 -4.18 -7.43
N PHE A 73 -1.79 -3.07 -7.17
CA PHE A 73 -3.01 -3.09 -6.37
C PHE A 73 -4.21 -3.71 -7.09
N ARG A 74 -4.25 -3.77 -8.42
CA ARG A 74 -5.24 -4.56 -9.15
C ARG A 74 -5.12 -6.05 -8.83
N GLY A 75 -3.89 -6.56 -8.81
CA GLY A 75 -3.57 -7.94 -8.43
C GLY A 75 -3.84 -8.22 -6.95
N PHE A 76 -3.71 -7.19 -6.11
CA PHE A 76 -3.90 -7.27 -4.66
C PHE A 76 -5.29 -6.81 -4.17
N ARG A 77 -6.21 -6.46 -5.08
CA ARG A 77 -7.46 -5.76 -4.78
C ARG A 77 -8.32 -6.46 -3.74
N ASP A 78 -8.44 -7.79 -3.81
CA ASP A 78 -9.29 -8.55 -2.87
C ASP A 78 -8.72 -8.47 -1.45
N THR A 79 -7.38 -8.49 -1.32
CA THR A 79 -6.74 -8.34 -0.01
C THR A 79 -6.86 -6.91 0.50
N THR A 80 -6.73 -5.91 -0.36
CA THR A 80 -6.92 -4.52 0.05
C THR A 80 -8.37 -4.21 0.41
N GLN A 81 -9.35 -4.76 -0.31
CA GLN A 81 -10.77 -4.66 0.05
C GLN A 81 -11.04 -5.30 1.40
N GLU A 82 -10.51 -6.51 1.65
CA GLU A 82 -10.60 -7.18 2.97
C GLU A 82 -10.03 -6.30 4.10
N LEU A 83 -8.93 -5.57 3.85
CA LEU A 83 -8.36 -4.65 4.85
C LEU A 83 -9.24 -3.41 5.07
N ILE A 84 -9.81 -2.85 4.01
CA ILE A 84 -10.72 -1.71 4.09
C ILE A 84 -11.97 -2.09 4.90
N ASP A 85 -12.58 -3.24 4.58
CA ASP A 85 -13.79 -3.73 5.25
C ASP A 85 -13.56 -4.03 6.75
N ALA A 86 -12.33 -4.35 7.12
CA ALA A 86 -11.92 -4.62 8.50
C ALA A 86 -11.44 -3.38 9.27
N ASP A 87 -11.58 -2.18 8.71
CA ASP A 87 -11.07 -0.92 9.28
C ASP A 87 -9.53 -0.91 9.48
N LEU A 88 -8.82 -1.65 8.62
CA LEU A 88 -7.36 -1.78 8.62
C LEU A 88 -6.70 -1.04 7.45
N GLY A 89 -7.46 -0.22 6.70
CA GLY A 89 -6.94 0.57 5.59
C GLY A 89 -5.77 1.48 6.00
N TYR A 90 -5.77 1.98 7.24
CA TYR A 90 -4.70 2.81 7.80
C TYR A 90 -3.32 2.13 7.78
N LEU A 91 -3.26 0.79 7.75
CA LEU A 91 -1.99 0.07 7.64
C LEU A 91 -1.32 0.33 6.28
N VAL A 92 -2.10 0.57 5.23
CA VAL A 92 -1.57 0.94 3.91
C VAL A 92 -0.96 2.34 3.97
N ASP A 93 -1.66 3.31 4.57
CA ASP A 93 -1.18 4.69 4.75
C ASP A 93 0.14 4.75 5.52
N TYR A 94 0.22 3.99 6.62
CA TYR A 94 1.40 3.93 7.46
C TYR A 94 2.63 3.47 6.67
N ASN A 95 2.48 2.40 5.91
CA ASN A 95 3.57 1.86 5.08
C ASN A 95 3.96 2.83 3.95
N PHE A 96 2.98 3.44 3.28
CA PHE A 96 3.26 4.39 2.19
C PHE A 96 4.05 5.60 2.66
N ARG A 97 3.80 6.11 3.87
CA ARG A 97 4.58 7.22 4.42
C ARG A 97 6.07 6.91 4.48
N ASP A 98 6.43 5.73 4.96
CA ASP A 98 7.83 5.31 5.05
C ASP A 98 8.43 5.08 3.66
N TYR A 99 7.62 4.58 2.71
CA TYR A 99 8.04 4.35 1.33
C TYR A 99 8.35 5.64 0.60
N PHE A 100 7.47 6.64 0.71
CA PHE A 100 7.69 7.95 0.10
C PHE A 100 8.90 8.67 0.70
N LYS A 101 9.13 8.54 2.02
CA LYS A 101 10.35 9.05 2.67
C LYS A 101 11.59 8.38 2.10
N ASP A 102 11.60 7.05 1.99
CA ASP A 102 12.73 6.30 1.42
C ASP A 102 12.98 6.65 -0.06
N MET A 103 11.93 6.74 -0.87
CA MET A 103 12.03 7.11 -2.28
C MET A 103 12.53 8.55 -2.46
N LEU A 104 12.10 9.50 -1.63
CA LEU A 104 12.59 10.88 -1.67
C LEU A 104 14.06 10.98 -1.25
N ALA A 105 14.44 10.29 -0.17
CA ALA A 105 15.82 10.27 0.34
C ALA A 105 16.81 9.63 -0.65
N ASN A 106 16.35 8.65 -1.43
CA ASN A 106 17.15 7.98 -2.47
C ASN A 106 16.98 8.60 -3.87
N HIS A 107 16.34 9.78 -3.99
CA HIS A 107 16.11 10.47 -5.26
C HIS A 107 15.40 9.63 -6.34
N VAL A 108 14.53 8.70 -5.92
CA VAL A 108 13.68 7.93 -6.82
C VAL A 108 12.49 8.78 -7.29
N ILE A 109 11.99 9.64 -6.41
CA ILE A 109 10.95 10.64 -6.72
C ILE A 109 11.46 12.03 -6.35
N HIS A 110 10.91 13.04 -7.03
CA HIS A 110 11.14 14.44 -6.72
C HIS A 110 9.89 15.06 -6.12
N GLY A 111 10.04 15.66 -4.93
CA GLY A 111 8.97 16.35 -4.23
C GLY A 111 9.32 17.80 -3.92
N ASN A 112 8.43 18.48 -3.18
CA ASN A 112 8.68 19.84 -2.72
C ASN A 112 9.86 19.88 -1.74
N GLN A 113 10.96 20.54 -2.13
CA GLN A 113 12.17 20.64 -1.32
C GLN A 113 12.06 21.61 -0.14
N GLN A 114 11.14 22.58 -0.24
CA GLN A 114 10.91 23.58 0.82
C GLN A 114 10.06 23.02 1.95
N TYR A 115 9.12 22.12 1.63
CA TYR A 115 8.16 21.54 2.57
C TYR A 115 8.02 20.01 2.37
N PRO A 116 9.09 19.22 2.58
CA PRO A 116 9.10 17.80 2.24
C PRO A 116 8.07 16.98 3.04
N ASP A 117 7.90 17.25 4.34
CA ASP A 117 6.94 16.50 5.17
C ASP A 117 5.49 16.75 4.78
N TYR A 118 5.13 18.00 4.46
CA TYR A 118 3.79 18.35 3.98
C TYR A 118 3.52 17.77 2.59
N TRP A 119 4.54 17.78 1.71
CA TRP A 119 4.43 17.15 0.40
C TRP A 119 4.23 15.64 0.50
N ILE A 120 4.96 14.96 1.38
CA ILE A 120 4.76 13.52 1.65
C ILE A 120 3.35 13.27 2.20
N ALA A 121 2.90 14.08 3.16
CA ALA A 121 1.56 13.92 3.72
C ALA A 121 0.47 14.08 2.65
N PHE A 122 0.60 15.08 1.78
CA PHE A 122 -0.30 15.30 0.64
C PHE A 122 -0.26 14.13 -0.35
N ALA A 123 0.94 13.72 -0.80
CA ALA A 123 1.10 12.67 -1.80
C ALA A 123 0.60 11.32 -1.30
N VAL A 124 0.94 10.94 -0.06
CA VAL A 124 0.49 9.69 0.56
C VAL A 124 -1.02 9.70 0.74
N GLY A 125 -1.58 10.78 1.30
CA GLY A 125 -3.03 10.89 1.53
C GLY A 125 -3.83 10.90 0.23
N GLY A 126 -3.37 11.65 -0.78
CA GLY A 126 -4.01 11.69 -2.10
C GLY A 126 -3.97 10.34 -2.80
N LEU A 127 -2.80 9.69 -2.83
CA LEU A 127 -2.62 8.40 -3.49
C LEU A 127 -3.40 7.28 -2.79
N SER A 128 -3.38 7.23 -1.45
CA SER A 128 -4.06 6.17 -0.71
C SER A 128 -5.58 6.32 -0.75
N GLN A 129 -6.12 7.53 -0.64
CA GLN A 129 -7.55 7.76 -0.76
C GLN A 129 -8.06 7.48 -2.17
N LEU A 130 -7.28 7.85 -3.19
CA LEU A 130 -7.59 7.50 -4.58
C LEU A 130 -7.61 5.97 -4.77
N LEU A 131 -6.61 5.27 -4.24
CA LEU A 131 -6.55 3.80 -4.23
C LEU A 131 -7.77 3.17 -3.55
N PHE A 132 -8.14 3.62 -2.34
CA PHE A 132 -9.26 3.05 -1.60
C PHE A 132 -10.59 3.28 -2.33
N SER A 133 -10.81 4.50 -2.85
CA SER A 133 -12.01 4.81 -3.63
C SER A 133 -12.12 3.91 -4.87
N TRP A 134 -11.00 3.71 -5.57
CA TRP A 134 -10.95 2.86 -6.76
C TRP A 134 -11.28 1.40 -6.44
N ILE A 135 -10.73 0.86 -5.35
CA ILE A 135 -10.99 -0.52 -4.91
C ILE A 135 -12.44 -0.71 -4.44
N GLN A 136 -12.95 0.20 -3.61
CA GLN A 136 -14.33 0.16 -3.12
C GLN A 136 -15.38 0.26 -4.24
N LYS A 137 -15.05 0.91 -5.37
CA LYS A 137 -15.89 0.96 -6.58
C LYS A 137 -15.80 -0.31 -7.44
N GLY A 138 -15.02 -1.31 -7.03
CA GLY A 138 -14.83 -2.54 -7.79
C GLY A 138 -13.74 -2.46 -8.86
N THR A 139 -12.79 -1.53 -8.74
CA THR A 139 -11.67 -1.33 -9.67
C THR A 139 -12.06 -1.16 -11.15
N PRO A 140 -12.99 -0.25 -11.51
CA PRO A 140 -13.54 -0.18 -12.86
C PRO A 140 -12.58 0.39 -13.91
N GLU A 141 -11.76 1.39 -13.54
CA GLU A 141 -10.75 1.98 -14.43
C GLU A 141 -9.54 1.07 -14.61
N SER A 142 -8.87 1.16 -15.76
CA SER A 142 -7.54 0.60 -16.02
C SER A 142 -6.45 1.28 -15.18
N SER A 143 -5.30 0.64 -15.01
CA SER A 143 -4.23 1.21 -14.17
C SER A 143 -3.57 2.41 -14.84
N THR A 144 -3.59 2.45 -16.17
CA THR A 144 -3.21 3.63 -16.96
C THR A 144 -4.17 4.80 -16.73
N GLU A 145 -5.47 4.55 -16.73
CA GLU A 145 -6.47 5.59 -16.42
C GLU A 145 -6.28 6.12 -15.00
N MET A 146 -6.07 5.24 -14.01
CA MET A 146 -5.83 5.65 -12.63
C MET A 146 -4.54 6.46 -12.45
N ALA A 147 -3.46 6.10 -13.15
CA ALA A 147 -2.24 6.91 -13.19
C ALA A 147 -2.52 8.30 -13.75
N ASN A 148 -3.24 8.40 -14.87
CA ASN A 148 -3.60 9.69 -15.47
C ASN A 148 -4.48 10.54 -14.55
N ILE A 149 -5.46 9.92 -13.88
CA ILE A 149 -6.31 10.59 -12.88
C ILE A 149 -5.46 11.16 -11.75
N PHE A 150 -4.52 10.38 -11.20
CA PHE A 150 -3.63 10.84 -10.14
C PHE A 150 -2.85 12.09 -10.57
N PHE A 151 -2.23 12.08 -11.75
CA PHE A 151 -1.46 13.24 -12.23
C PHE A 151 -2.33 14.45 -12.55
N SER A 152 -3.55 14.26 -13.05
CA SER A 152 -4.50 15.35 -13.31
C SER A 152 -4.85 16.18 -12.08
N PHE A 153 -4.68 15.63 -10.87
CA PHE A 153 -4.92 16.32 -9.60
C PHE A 153 -3.65 16.87 -8.94
N THR A 154 -2.46 16.44 -9.39
CA THR A 154 -1.18 16.83 -8.79
C THR A 154 -0.38 17.78 -9.65
N GLU A 155 -0.63 17.84 -10.96
CA GLU A 155 -0.05 18.85 -11.83
C GLU A 155 -0.77 20.19 -11.65
N PRO A 156 -0.03 21.31 -11.64
CA PRO A 156 -0.67 22.62 -11.61
C PRO A 156 -1.57 22.77 -12.83
N ILE A 157 -2.82 23.17 -12.59
CA ILE A 157 -3.77 23.56 -13.65
C ILE A 157 -3.07 24.65 -14.47
N GLN A 158 -2.77 24.37 -15.74
CA GLN A 158 -2.32 25.38 -16.66
C GLN A 158 -3.56 26.17 -17.08
N ASP A 159 -3.69 27.39 -16.54
CA ASP A 159 -4.62 28.41 -17.03
C ASP A 159 -4.21 28.91 -18.43
#